data_AF-A0A7T6VET7-F1
#
_entry.id   AF-A0A7T6VET7-F1
#
_cell.length_a   1.000
_cell.length_b   1.000
_cell.length_c   1.000
_cell.angle_alpha   90.00
_cell.angle_beta   90.00
_cell.angle_gamma   90.00
#
_symmetry.space_group_name_H-M   'P 1'
#
loop_
_entity.id
_entity.type
_entity.pdbx_description
1 polymer ?
#
loop_
_entity_poly.entity_id
_entity_poly.type
_entity_poly.pdbx_seq_one_letter_code
_entity_poly.pdbx_strand_id
1 'polypeptide(L)'
;MTLAIRVDWESGAICADRTRIEVGNDGRLSEDVLRLCSPVQISKNGTTRYRVSQQIAFGGHTGECLVDMAQGRLTSVAILFDPVRFLVASITESKIVRSIAKSSGLTAVSGHPTEVRLEPCSWGAAVFRYDPVQGTLSFEVRFRDD
;
A
#
# COMPACT_ATOMS: atom_id res chain seq x y z
N MET A 1 13.91 3.28 14.09
CA MET A 1 13.78 4.26 12.99
C MET A 1 12.59 3.84 12.16
N THR A 2 11.82 4.80 11.65
CA THR A 2 10.62 4.55 10.84
C THR A 2 10.92 4.99 9.42
N LEU A 3 10.62 4.12 8.46
CA LEU A 3 10.87 4.37 7.04
C LEU A 3 9.67 5.10 6.42
N ALA A 4 9.87 6.21 5.71
CA ALA A 4 8.76 6.97 5.15
C ALA A 4 8.32 6.39 3.80
N ILE A 5 7.05 6.01 3.66
CA ILE A 5 6.46 5.64 2.38
C ILE A 5 5.83 6.87 1.72
N ARG A 6 6.09 7.05 0.43
CA ARG A 6 5.50 8.11 -0.40
C ARG A 6 4.93 7.49 -1.66
N VAL A 7 3.79 8.01 -2.10
CA VAL A 7 3.17 7.67 -3.38
C VAL A 7 3.18 8.91 -4.23
N ASP A 8 3.73 8.80 -5.43
CA ASP A 8 3.46 9.73 -6.52
C ASP A 8 2.11 9.36 -7.12
N TRP A 9 1.11 10.20 -6.88
CA TRP A 9 -0.27 9.94 -7.30
C TRP A 9 -0.48 10.08 -8.81
N GLU A 10 0.40 10.78 -9.51
CA GLU A 10 0.34 10.94 -10.96
C GLU A 10 0.79 9.67 -11.68
N SER A 11 1.91 9.08 -11.23
CA SER A 11 2.52 7.91 -11.88
C SER A 11 2.25 6.57 -11.18
N GLY A 12 1.80 6.60 -9.93
CA GLY A 12 1.67 5.42 -9.08
C GLY A 12 3.00 4.95 -8.48
N ALA A 13 4.11 5.66 -8.72
CA ALA A 13 5.40 5.29 -8.17
C ALA A 13 5.39 5.35 -6.64
N ILE A 14 5.99 4.35 -6.01
CA ILE A 14 6.08 4.26 -4.56
C ILE A 14 7.53 4.32 -4.14
N CYS A 15 7.85 5.18 -3.19
CA CYS A 15 9.19 5.30 -2.63
C CYS A 15 9.17 4.94 -1.14
N ALA A 16 10.14 4.12 -0.77
CA ALA A 16 10.56 3.83 0.59
C ALA A 16 11.76 4.72 0.93
N ASP A 17 11.52 5.80 1.68
CA ASP A 17 12.39 6.97 1.85
C ASP A 17 12.82 7.57 0.51
N ARG A 18 14.02 7.24 0.05
CA ARG A 18 14.60 7.69 -1.22
C ARG A 18 14.69 6.56 -2.26
N THR A 19 14.30 5.35 -1.89
CA THR A 19 14.40 4.15 -2.73
C THR A 19 13.06 3.87 -3.39
N ARG A 20 13.00 3.90 -4.72
CA ARG A 20 11.79 3.54 -5.46
C ARG A 20 11.56 2.03 -5.39
N ILE A 21 10.32 1.63 -5.10
CA ILE A 21 9.87 0.24 -5.18
C ILE A 21 9.66 -0.10 -6.65
N GLU A 22 10.59 -0.87 -7.21
CA GLU A 22 10.60 -1.21 -8.63
C GLU A 22 11.18 -2.60 -8.88
N VAL A 23 10.93 -3.10 -10.08
CA VAL A 23 11.42 -4.40 -10.54
C VAL A 23 12.71 -4.18 -11.32
N GLY A 24 13.74 -4.95 -10.97
CA GLY A 24 15.01 -4.99 -11.69
C GLY A 24 14.91 -5.74 -13.02
N ASN A 25 15.97 -5.67 -13.82
CA ASN A 25 16.01 -6.28 -15.16
C ASN A 25 15.89 -7.82 -15.16
N ASP A 26 16.08 -8.47 -14.01
CA ASP A 26 15.93 -9.90 -13.82
C ASP A 26 14.51 -10.33 -13.43
N GLY A 27 13.56 -9.40 -13.43
CA GLY A 27 12.18 -9.63 -13.01
C GLY A 27 12.02 -9.80 -11.50
N ARG A 28 13.02 -9.45 -10.69
CA ARG A 28 12.94 -9.46 -9.23
C ARG A 28 12.83 -8.05 -8.69
N LEU A 29 12.44 -7.93 -7.42
CA LEU A 29 12.48 -6.65 -6.74
C LEU A 29 13.91 -6.09 -6.77
N SER A 30 14.07 -4.79 -7.00
CA SER A 30 15.42 -4.20 -7.09
C SER A 30 16.24 -4.45 -5.83
N GLU A 31 17.56 -4.60 -5.97
CA GLU A 31 18.44 -4.93 -4.84
C GLU A 31 18.33 -3.93 -3.68
N ASP A 32 18.18 -2.64 -3.99
CA ASP A 32 18.08 -1.60 -2.98
C ASP A 32 16.82 -1.76 -2.13
N VAL A 33 15.71 -2.20 -2.72
CA VAL A 33 14.46 -2.46 -1.99
C VAL A 33 14.55 -3.81 -1.28
N LEU A 34 15.16 -4.83 -1.88
CA LEU A 34 15.39 -6.14 -1.25
C LEU A 34 16.14 -6.01 0.08
N ARG A 35 17.12 -5.12 0.16
CA ARG A 35 17.88 -4.84 1.40
C ARG A 35 17.02 -4.26 2.52
N LEU A 36 15.88 -3.64 2.19
CA LEU A 36 14.91 -3.14 3.16
C LEU A 36 13.94 -4.24 3.62
N CYS A 37 13.86 -5.36 2.90
CA CYS A 37 12.87 -6.39 3.13
C CYS A 37 13.38 -7.54 4.01
N SER A 38 12.45 -8.16 4.72
CA SER A 38 12.65 -9.42 5.44
C SER A 38 12.55 -10.59 4.45
N PRO A 39 12.88 -11.83 4.87
CA PRO A 39 12.85 -12.98 3.98
C PRO A 39 11.53 -13.12 3.19
N VAL A 40 11.67 -13.51 1.93
CA VAL A 40 10.56 -13.68 0.98
C VAL A 40 9.56 -14.73 1.45
N GLN A 41 8.28 -14.42 1.27
CA GLN A 41 7.19 -15.39 1.38
C GLN A 41 6.66 -15.71 -0.01
N ILE A 42 6.88 -16.95 -0.46
CA ILE A 42 6.31 -17.43 -1.73
C ILE A 42 4.99 -18.10 -1.41
N SER A 43 3.92 -17.55 -1.97
CA SER A 43 2.59 -18.14 -1.84
C SER A 43 2.40 -19.28 -2.85
N LYS A 44 1.42 -20.17 -2.57
CA LYS A 44 1.14 -21.34 -3.41
C LYS A 44 0.74 -21.01 -4.85
N ASN A 45 0.27 -19.78 -5.11
CA ASN A 45 -0.13 -19.34 -6.45
C ASN A 45 1.01 -18.71 -7.26
N GLY A 46 2.25 -18.74 -6.75
CA GLY A 46 3.41 -18.14 -7.41
C GLY A 46 3.61 -16.64 -7.14
N THR A 47 2.74 -16.00 -6.36
CA THR A 47 2.96 -14.62 -5.90
C THR A 47 4.08 -14.61 -4.86
N THR A 48 5.07 -13.77 -5.09
CA THR A 48 6.17 -13.50 -4.16
C THR A 48 5.83 -12.26 -3.37
N ARG A 49 5.75 -12.40 -2.04
CA ARG A 49 5.50 -11.30 -1.11
C ARG A 49 6.77 -10.95 -0.35
N TYR A 50 7.14 -9.69 -0.42
CA TYR A 50 8.19 -9.08 0.38
C TYR A 50 7.54 -8.25 1.48
N ARG A 51 8.17 -8.22 2.65
CA ARG A 51 7.76 -7.36 3.77
C ARG A 51 8.90 -6.43 4.10
N VAL A 52 8.66 -5.14 4.20
CA VAL A 52 9.68 -4.19 4.67
C VAL A 52 9.97 -4.49 6.15
N SER A 53 11.24 -4.69 6.49
CA SER A 53 11.69 -5.13 7.81
C SER A 53 11.48 -4.08 8.91
N GLN A 54 11.42 -2.81 8.53
CA GLN A 54 11.23 -1.69 9.45
C GLN A 54 9.76 -1.26 9.45
N GLN A 55 9.29 -0.75 10.60
CA GLN A 55 8.02 -0.04 10.66
C GLN A 55 8.06 1.16 9.70
N ILE A 56 6.96 1.39 9.00
CA ILE A 56 6.86 2.48 8.03
C ILE A 56 5.98 3.61 8.55
N ALA A 57 6.11 4.79 7.97
CA ALA A 57 5.18 5.90 8.13
C ALA A 57 4.61 6.31 6.76
N PHE A 58 3.29 6.39 6.63
CA PHE A 58 2.60 6.83 5.43
C PHE A 58 1.48 7.80 5.80
N GLY A 59 1.49 8.99 5.18
CA GLY A 59 0.52 10.04 5.50
C GLY A 59 0.52 10.47 6.98
N GLY A 60 1.64 10.27 7.70
CA GLY A 60 1.76 10.52 9.14
C GLY A 60 1.29 9.36 10.04
N HIS A 61 0.93 8.22 9.47
CA HIS A 61 0.45 7.04 10.20
C HIS A 61 1.42 5.88 10.06
N THR A 62 1.62 5.13 11.14
CA THR A 62 2.55 4.01 11.18
C THR A 62 1.91 2.69 10.77
N GLY A 63 2.73 1.77 10.29
CA GLY A 63 2.28 0.42 9.91
C GLY A 63 3.39 -0.49 9.39
N GLU A 64 2.97 -1.58 8.74
CA GLU A 64 3.82 -2.49 7.97
C GLU A 64 3.63 -2.25 6.47
N CYS A 65 4.68 -2.46 5.68
CA CYS A 65 4.60 -2.40 4.21
C CYS A 65 4.89 -3.78 3.60
N LEU A 66 4.02 -4.19 2.69
CA LEU A 66 4.10 -5.42 1.91
C LEU A 66 4.21 -5.06 0.43
N VAL A 67 5.04 -5.80 -0.30
CA VAL A 67 5.24 -5.65 -1.74
C VAL A 67 4.95 -6.99 -2.39
N ASP A 68 3.96 -7.05 -3.25
CA ASP A 68 3.56 -8.26 -3.95
C ASP A 68 4.05 -8.21 -5.39
N MET A 69 4.64 -9.33 -5.81
CA MET A 69 5.10 -9.55 -7.17
C MET A 69 4.52 -10.84 -7.73
N ALA A 70 4.14 -10.81 -9.00
CA ALA A 70 3.76 -12.00 -9.75
C ALA A 70 4.36 -11.94 -11.15
N GLN A 71 4.84 -13.08 -11.66
CA GLN A 71 5.37 -13.20 -13.02
C GLN A 71 6.43 -12.15 -13.39
N GLY A 72 7.26 -11.79 -12.42
CA GLY A 72 8.30 -10.78 -12.59
C GLY A 72 7.80 -9.34 -12.73
N ARG A 73 6.60 -9.04 -12.24
CA ARG A 73 6.00 -7.70 -12.21
C ARG A 73 5.57 -7.33 -10.80
N LEU A 74 5.59 -6.04 -10.50
CA LEU A 74 5.04 -5.47 -9.27
C LEU A 74 3.51 -5.41 -9.41
N THR A 75 2.79 -6.17 -8.59
CA THR A 75 1.32 -6.26 -8.68
C THR A 75 0.64 -5.36 -7.66
N SER A 76 1.17 -5.29 -6.44
CA SER A 76 0.67 -4.36 -5.44
C SER A 76 1.70 -3.99 -4.38
N VAL A 77 1.44 -2.85 -3.73
CA VAL A 77 2.08 -2.47 -2.47
C VAL A 77 0.98 -2.19 -1.46
N ALA A 78 1.01 -2.90 -0.34
CA ALA A 78 0.04 -2.77 0.73
C ALA A 78 0.68 -2.20 1.99
N ILE A 79 -0.06 -1.33 2.67
CA ILE A 79 0.27 -0.78 3.98
C ILE A 79 -0.78 -1.29 4.95
N LEU A 80 -0.33 -1.99 5.98
CA LEU A 80 -1.16 -2.43 7.10
C LEU A 80 -0.93 -1.44 8.23
N PHE A 81 -1.91 -0.56 8.48
CA PHE A 81 -1.75 0.43 9.54
C PHE A 81 -1.80 -0.26 10.91
N ASP A 82 -1.09 0.31 11.87
CA ASP A 82 -1.22 -0.11 13.27
C ASP A 82 -2.70 -0.05 13.69
N PRO A 83 -3.18 -0.96 14.56
CA PRO A 83 -4.59 -1.06 14.87
C PRO A 83 -5.20 0.29 15.26
N VAL A 84 -6.18 0.74 14.49
CA VAL A 84 -6.92 1.97 14.77
C VAL A 84 -8.33 1.60 15.13
N ARG A 85 -8.77 2.02 16.32
CA ARG A 85 -10.18 1.90 16.68
C ARG A 85 -10.97 2.98 15.94
N PHE A 86 -11.67 2.58 14.90
CA PHE A 86 -12.75 3.37 14.32
C PHE A 86 -13.84 2.44 13.80
N LEU A 87 -15.09 2.74 14.16
CA LEU A 87 -16.28 2.59 13.32
C LEU A 87 -17.49 3.04 14.14
N VAL A 88 -18.28 3.95 13.57
CA VAL A 88 -19.72 4.06 13.90
C VAL A 88 -20.55 3.60 12.69
N ALA A 89 -20.13 3.88 11.44
CA ALA A 89 -20.87 3.47 10.23
C ALA A 89 -20.06 3.21 8.93
N SER A 90 -18.94 3.93 8.65
CA SER A 90 -18.22 3.81 7.37
C SER A 90 -16.72 4.16 7.45
N ILE A 91 -15.89 3.49 6.64
CA ILE A 91 -14.45 3.75 6.46
C ILE A 91 -14.15 5.16 5.95
N THR A 92 -15.08 5.81 5.25
CA THR A 92 -14.96 7.20 4.77
C THR A 92 -14.88 8.22 5.91
N GLU A 93 -15.25 7.84 7.14
CA GLU A 93 -15.11 8.67 8.34
C GLU A 93 -13.72 8.57 8.97
N SER A 94 -12.90 7.60 8.55
CA SER A 94 -11.56 7.42 9.06
C SER A 94 -10.71 8.68 8.83
N LYS A 95 -10.08 9.17 9.91
CA LYS A 95 -9.13 10.29 9.85
C LYS A 95 -7.95 9.97 8.93
N ILE A 96 -7.51 8.72 8.89
CA ILE A 96 -6.42 8.25 8.02
C ILE A 96 -6.82 8.43 6.56
N VAL A 97 -7.97 7.87 6.18
CA VAL A 97 -8.50 7.94 4.81
C VAL A 97 -8.67 9.40 4.39
N ARG A 98 -9.31 10.23 5.21
CA ARG A 98 -9.53 11.65 4.91
C ARG A 98 -8.23 12.43 4.78
N SER A 99 -7.27 12.18 5.66
CA SER A 99 -5.96 12.83 5.64
C SER A 99 -5.20 12.50 4.35
N ILE A 100 -5.17 11.22 3.97
CA ILE A 100 -4.45 10.76 2.78
C ILE A 100 -5.17 11.20 1.49
N ALA A 101 -6.50 11.10 1.42
CA ALA A 101 -7.26 11.62 0.27
C ALA A 101 -7.04 13.14 0.08
N LYS A 102 -7.03 13.90 1.18
CA LYS A 102 -6.76 15.34 1.12
C LYS A 102 -5.35 15.65 0.65
N SER A 103 -4.34 14.93 1.14
CA SER A 103 -2.94 15.17 0.77
C SER A 103 -2.59 14.67 -0.63
N SER A 104 -3.30 13.67 -1.14
CA SER A 104 -3.16 13.19 -2.52
C SER A 104 -3.85 14.07 -3.55
N GLY A 105 -4.82 14.88 -3.13
CA GLY A 105 -5.69 15.63 -4.04
C GLY A 105 -6.70 14.75 -4.78
N LEU A 106 -6.86 13.50 -4.37
CA LEU A 106 -7.79 12.54 -4.97
C LEU A 106 -9.14 12.51 -4.24
N THR A 107 -10.18 12.08 -4.96
CA THR A 107 -11.52 11.90 -4.41
C THR A 107 -11.66 10.52 -3.77
N ALA A 108 -12.18 10.47 -2.55
CA ALA A 108 -12.52 9.21 -1.88
C ALA A 108 -13.92 8.73 -2.33
N VAL A 109 -13.97 7.65 -3.09
CA VAL A 109 -15.21 7.04 -3.63
C VAL A 109 -15.48 5.72 -2.92
N SER A 110 -16.66 5.58 -2.32
CA SER A 110 -17.03 4.42 -1.49
C SER A 110 -18.37 3.86 -1.90
N GLY A 111 -18.39 2.61 -2.37
CA GLY A 111 -19.62 1.85 -2.63
C GLY A 111 -20.02 0.92 -1.49
N HIS A 112 -19.13 0.71 -0.51
CA HIS A 112 -19.33 -0.21 0.62
C HIS A 112 -18.73 0.39 1.90
N PRO A 113 -19.36 0.25 3.09
CA PRO A 113 -18.88 0.87 4.33
C PRO A 113 -17.47 0.45 4.77
N THR A 114 -16.90 -0.61 4.21
CA THR A 114 -15.56 -1.12 4.56
C THR A 114 -14.52 -0.97 3.45
N GLU A 115 -14.87 -0.42 2.28
CA GLU A 115 -13.94 -0.21 1.17
C GLU A 115 -14.12 1.19 0.58
N VAL A 116 -13.01 1.90 0.38
CA VAL A 116 -12.99 3.20 -0.30
C VAL A 116 -11.81 3.28 -1.25
N ARG A 117 -12.05 3.84 -2.43
CA ARG A 117 -11.05 4.03 -3.49
C ARG A 117 -10.66 5.50 -3.57
N LEU A 118 -9.40 5.77 -3.88
CA LEU A 118 -8.96 7.10 -4.27
C LEU A 118 -8.93 7.21 -5.79
N GLU A 119 -9.65 8.20 -6.32
CA GLU A 119 -9.83 8.38 -7.76
C GLU A 119 -9.61 9.85 -8.17
N PRO A 120 -9.14 10.10 -9.41
CA PRO A 120 -8.76 9.13 -10.44
C PRO A 120 -7.33 8.57 -10.25
N CYS A 121 -7.09 7.31 -10.66
CA CYS A 121 -5.76 6.72 -10.77
C CYS A 121 -5.56 6.17 -12.19
N SER A 122 -4.63 6.74 -12.97
CA SER A 122 -4.35 6.33 -14.35
C SER A 122 -3.58 5.00 -14.46
N TRP A 123 -2.79 4.70 -13.43
CA TRP A 123 -1.83 3.60 -13.33
C TRP A 123 -2.42 2.33 -12.69
N GLY A 124 -3.66 2.37 -12.19
CA GLY A 124 -4.26 1.25 -11.46
C GLY A 124 -5.31 1.70 -10.45
N ALA A 125 -5.19 1.24 -9.20
CA ALA A 125 -6.12 1.57 -8.12
C ALA A 125 -5.42 1.82 -6.78
N ALA A 126 -5.93 2.79 -6.04
CA ALA A 126 -5.57 3.05 -4.64
C ALA A 126 -6.78 2.75 -3.76
N VAL A 127 -6.70 1.72 -2.91
CA VAL A 127 -7.87 1.20 -2.18
C VAL A 127 -7.57 1.08 -0.69
N PHE A 128 -8.44 1.63 0.15
CA PHE A 128 -8.46 1.32 1.57
C PHE A 128 -9.49 0.23 1.87
N ARG A 129 -9.13 -0.68 2.77
CA ARG A 129 -10.05 -1.69 3.31
C ARG A 129 -9.97 -1.74 4.82
N TYR A 130 -11.11 -1.96 5.44
CA TYR A 130 -11.20 -2.18 6.87
C TYR A 130 -11.80 -3.55 7.16
N ASP A 131 -11.07 -4.36 7.92
CA ASP A 131 -11.59 -5.60 8.47
C ASP A 131 -12.21 -5.33 9.85
N PRO A 132 -13.56 -5.39 10.00
CA PRO A 132 -14.21 -5.14 11.28
C PRO A 132 -14.01 -6.24 12.31
N VAL A 133 -13.66 -7.47 11.89
CA VAL A 133 -13.39 -8.58 12.80
C VAL A 133 -12.00 -8.41 13.42
N GLN A 134 -11.02 -7.99 12.61
CA GLN A 134 -9.64 -7.80 13.06
C GLN A 134 -9.35 -6.36 13.54
N GLY A 135 -10.26 -5.42 13.31
CA GLY A 135 -10.04 -4.00 13.62
C GLY A 135 -8.87 -3.39 12.83
N THR A 136 -8.60 -3.91 11.64
CA THR A 136 -7.39 -3.58 10.86
C THR A 136 -7.75 -2.76 9.64
N LEU A 137 -7.08 -1.62 9.47
CA LEU A 137 -7.15 -0.80 8.27
C LEU A 137 -5.94 -1.11 7.39
N SER A 138 -6.17 -1.31 6.10
CA SER A 138 -5.13 -1.41 5.10
C SER A 138 -5.34 -0.40 3.98
N PHE A 139 -4.23 -0.01 3.36
CA PHE A 139 -4.20 0.73 2.11
C PHE A 139 -3.42 -0.08 1.09
N GLU A 140 -3.92 -0.19 -0.14
CA GLU A 140 -3.30 -1.00 -1.18
C GLU A 140 -3.26 -0.21 -2.48
N VAL A 141 -2.07 -0.07 -3.03
CA VAL A 141 -1.82 0.37 -4.39
C VAL A 141 -1.75 -0.88 -5.27
N ARG A 142 -2.65 -1.01 -6.23
CA ARG A 142 -2.68 -2.09 -7.21
C ARG A 142 -2.32 -1.54 -8.58
N PHE A 143 -1.33 -2.16 -9.21
CA PHE A 143 -0.90 -1.79 -10.56
C PHE A 143 -1.73 -2.55 -11.58
N ARG A 144 -1.97 -1.92 -12.73
CA ARG A 144 -2.64 -2.59 -13.85
C ARG A 144 -1.66 -3.53 -14.55
N ASP A 145 -2.18 -4.62 -15.12
CA ASP A 145 -1.38 -5.65 -15.81
C ASP A 145 -0.95 -5.29 -17.25
N ASP A 146 -1.15 -4.04 -17.69
CA ASP A 146 -0.91 -3.58 -19.08
C ASP A 146 0.49 -3.92 -19.62
#